data_AF-A0A9D9UD63-F1
#
_entry.id   AF-A0A9D9UD63-F1
#
_cell.length_a   1.000
_cell.length_b   1.000
_cell.length_c   1.000
_cell.angle_alpha   90.00
_cell.angle_beta   90.00
_cell.angle_gamma   90.00
#
_symmetry.space_group_name_H-M   'P 1'
#
loop_
_entity.id
_entity.type
_entity.pdbx_description
1 polymer ?
#
loop_
_entity_poly.entity_id
_entity_poly.type
_entity_poly.pdbx_seq_one_letter_code
_entity_poly.pdbx_strand_id
1 'polypeptide(L)'
;MYTATRIALAIVLLLAAAPMASACSFDTDCEPGSRCVKERGKIEGYCAGGLFPGNDNDREPYRDPLDISESVGDTCSFDTDCGVGARCSKAPGRIDGVCVKRR
;
A
#
# COMPACT_ATOMS: atom_id res chain seq x y z
N MET A 1 -43.39 8.72 -2.00
CA MET A 1 -42.51 8.75 -3.19
C MET A 1 -41.21 9.51 -2.97
N TYR A 2 -41.15 10.58 -2.16
CA TYR A 2 -39.91 11.34 -1.89
C TYR A 2 -38.88 10.66 -0.96
N THR A 3 -39.32 9.72 -0.11
CA THR A 3 -38.44 9.02 0.84
C THR A 3 -37.54 8.00 0.17
N ALA A 4 -38.07 7.21 -0.77
CA ALA A 4 -37.30 6.22 -1.52
C ALA A 4 -36.21 6.87 -2.41
N THR A 5 -36.50 8.01 -3.04
CA THR A 5 -35.54 8.76 -3.85
C THR A 5 -34.41 9.35 -3.02
N ARG A 6 -34.69 9.84 -1.81
CA ARG A 6 -33.66 10.36 -0.90
C ARG A 6 -32.75 9.26 -0.36
N ILE A 7 -33.32 8.08 -0.07
CA ILE A 7 -32.55 6.91 0.36
C ILE A 7 -31.65 6.42 -0.79
N ALA A 8 -32.19 6.33 -2.01
CA ALA A 8 -31.40 5.96 -3.19
C ALA A 8 -30.25 6.93 -3.45
N LEU A 9 -30.49 8.24 -3.32
CA LEU A 9 -29.44 9.26 -3.49
C LEU A 9 -28.35 9.15 -2.41
N ALA A 10 -28.73 8.91 -1.16
CA ALA A 10 -27.79 8.73 -0.05
C ALA A 10 -26.93 7.47 -0.23
N ILE A 11 -27.49 6.38 -0.75
CA ILE A 11 -26.76 5.14 -1.04
C ILE A 11 -25.74 5.35 -2.17
N VAL A 12 -26.12 6.06 -3.24
CA VAL A 12 -25.22 6.38 -4.36
C VAL A 12 -24.05 7.25 -3.90
N LEU A 13 -24.30 8.24 -3.04
CA LEU A 13 -23.26 9.08 -2.44
C LEU A 13 -22.31 8.30 -1.53
N LEU A 14 -22.80 7.30 -0.79
CA LEU A 14 -21.96 6.45 0.05
C LEU A 14 -21.03 5.54 -0.77
N LEU A 15 -21.52 4.99 -1.89
CA LEU A 15 -20.73 4.11 -2.76
C LEU A 15 -19.64 4.86 -3.53
N ALA A 16 -19.85 6.13 -3.85
CA ALA A 16 -18.85 6.98 -4.51
C ALA A 16 -17.70 7.43 -3.59
N ALA A 17 -17.85 7.26 -2.26
CA ALA A 17 -16.87 7.66 -1.27
C ALA A 17 -15.90 6.53 -0.87
N ALA A 18 -16.02 5.34 -1.46
CA ALA A 18 -15.09 4.26 -1.18
C ALA A 18 -13.68 4.68 -1.62
N PRO A 19 -12.70 4.77 -0.70
CA PRO A 19 -11.32 4.96 -1.10
C PRO A 19 -10.93 3.76 -1.97
N MET A 20 -10.34 4.02 -3.13
CA MET A 20 -9.70 2.96 -3.89
C MET A 20 -8.48 2.55 -3.08
N ALA A 21 -8.65 1.54 -2.23
CA ALA A 21 -7.55 0.91 -1.52
C ALA A 21 -6.48 0.56 -2.57
N SER A 22 -5.27 1.09 -2.40
CA SER A 22 -4.15 0.97 -3.35
C SER A 22 -3.51 -0.42 -3.30
N ALA A 23 -4.32 -1.45 -3.43
CA ALA A 23 -3.85 -2.77 -3.79
C ALA A 23 -3.48 -2.75 -5.29
N CYS A 24 -2.25 -3.14 -5.61
CA CYS A 24 -1.79 -3.22 -6.99
C CYS A 24 -1.91 -4.65 -7.51
N SER A 25 -2.27 -4.80 -8.78
CA SER A 25 -2.17 -6.06 -9.53
C SER A 25 -0.99 -6.03 -10.51
N PHE A 26 -0.63 -4.86 -11.01
CA PHE A 26 0.47 -4.66 -11.94
C PHE A 26 1.28 -3.41 -11.55
N ASP A 27 2.51 -3.30 -12.06
CA ASP A 27 3.36 -2.12 -11.81
C ASP A 27 2.70 -0.82 -12.31
N THR A 28 1.81 -0.90 -13.31
CA THR A 28 1.05 0.24 -13.85
C THR A 28 -0.04 0.76 -12.92
N ASP A 29 -0.41 -0.02 -11.91
CA ASP A 29 -1.35 0.42 -10.87
C ASP A 29 -0.63 1.31 -9.83
N CYS A 30 0.69 1.42 -9.92
CA CYS A 30 1.53 2.21 -9.04
C CYS A 30 1.98 3.52 -9.69
N GLU A 31 2.26 4.52 -8.85
CA GLU A 31 2.91 5.75 -9.28
C GLU A 31 4.24 5.47 -10.03
N PRO A 32 4.63 6.32 -10.99
CA PRO A 32 5.84 6.12 -11.76
C PRO A 32 7.10 5.85 -10.90
N GLY A 33 7.81 4.78 -11.25
CA GLY A 33 9.04 4.35 -10.56
C GLY A 33 8.80 3.40 -9.38
N SER A 34 7.55 3.17 -8.98
CA SER A 34 7.17 2.12 -8.03
C SER A 34 6.96 0.78 -8.75
N ARG A 35 6.99 -0.31 -7.98
CA ARG A 35 6.69 -1.66 -8.45
C ARG A 35 5.63 -2.30 -7.58
N CYS A 36 4.82 -3.16 -8.18
CA CYS A 36 3.84 -3.93 -7.45
C CYS A 36 4.50 -5.15 -6.79
N VAL A 37 4.63 -5.11 -5.47
CA VAL A 37 5.19 -6.20 -4.67
C VAL A 37 4.06 -7.07 -4.15
N LYS A 38 4.09 -8.35 -4.53
CA LYS A 38 3.11 -9.36 -4.13
C LYS A 38 3.76 -10.40 -3.23
N GLU A 39 3.04 -10.78 -2.18
CA GLU A 39 3.38 -11.99 -1.45
C GLU A 39 3.11 -13.24 -2.29
N ARG A 40 3.78 -14.34 -1.93
CA ARG A 40 3.61 -15.61 -2.65
C ARG A 40 2.16 -16.09 -2.51
N GLY A 41 1.50 -16.30 -3.65
CA GLY A 41 0.12 -16.78 -3.70
C GLY A 41 -0.94 -15.69 -3.59
N LYS A 42 -0.56 -14.42 -3.47
CA LYS A 42 -1.49 -13.28 -3.55
C LYS A 42 -1.56 -12.75 -4.99
N ILE A 43 -2.77 -12.42 -5.43
CA ILE A 43 -3.01 -11.80 -6.75
C ILE A 43 -2.86 -10.27 -6.71
N GLU A 44 -3.03 -9.70 -5.53
CA GLU A 44 -2.84 -8.30 -5.23
C GLU A 44 -1.60 -8.11 -4.35
N GLY A 45 -1.04 -6.92 -4.42
CA GLY A 45 0.14 -6.50 -3.70
C GLY A 45 0.06 -5.05 -3.29
N TYR A 46 1.21 -4.49 -2.94
CA TYR A 46 1.34 -3.07 -2.60
C TYR A 46 2.43 -2.43 -3.46
N CYS A 47 2.28 -1.12 -3.69
CA CYS A 47 3.25 -0.35 -4.44
C CYS A 47 4.49 -0.06 -3.57
N ALA A 48 5.65 -0.43 -4.07
CA ALA A 48 6.93 -0.31 -3.38
C ALA A 48 7.94 0.43 -4.26
N GLY A 49 8.62 1.44 -3.71
CA GLY A 49 9.62 2.22 -4.44
C GLY A 49 9.10 3.58 -4.91
N GLY A 50 9.51 4.00 -6.11
CA GLY A 50 9.09 5.29 -6.67
C GLY A 50 9.72 6.51 -6.00
N LEU A 51 9.17 7.68 -6.28
CA LEU A 51 9.63 8.94 -5.70
C LEU A 51 9.36 9.01 -4.19
N PHE A 52 8.32 8.34 -3.70
CA PHE A 52 7.89 8.34 -2.30
C PHE A 52 7.71 6.90 -1.82
N PRO A 53 8.78 6.20 -1.41
CA PRO A 53 8.68 4.81 -1.02
C PRO A 53 8.06 4.64 0.37
N GLY A 54 7.19 3.62 0.49
CA GLY A 54 6.56 3.22 1.75
C GLY A 54 5.44 4.14 2.19
N ASN A 55 4.92 3.86 3.38
CA ASN A 55 3.68 4.40 3.91
C ASN A 55 3.68 5.90 4.26
N ASP A 56 4.84 6.57 4.39
CA ASP A 56 4.91 7.94 4.93
C ASP A 56 4.12 8.97 4.13
N ASN A 57 3.87 8.70 2.84
CA ASN A 57 3.18 9.61 1.93
C ASN A 57 1.82 9.05 1.45
N ASP A 58 1.40 7.91 1.97
CA ASP A 58 0.18 7.24 1.55
C ASP A 58 -1.03 7.77 2.33
N ARG A 59 -2.13 8.06 1.62
CA ARG A 59 -3.40 8.43 2.26
C ARG A 59 -4.04 7.27 3.01
N GLU A 60 -3.81 6.06 2.52
CA GLU A 60 -4.23 4.80 3.12
C GLU A 60 -3.03 3.85 3.14
N PRO A 61 -2.21 3.92 4.22
CA PRO A 61 -1.02 3.09 4.36
C PRO A 61 -1.32 1.60 4.26
N TYR A 62 -0.48 0.86 3.54
CA TYR A 62 -0.56 -0.59 3.51
C TYR A 62 -0.11 -1.19 4.84
N ARG A 63 -0.86 -2.17 5.35
CA ARG A 63 -0.49 -3.00 6.50
C ARG A 63 -0.82 -4.46 6.18
N ASP A 64 0.14 -5.36 6.38
CA ASP A 64 -0.11 -6.79 6.32
C ASP A 64 -0.66 -7.26 7.68
N PRO A 65 -1.94 -7.69 7.80
CA PRO A 65 -2.49 -8.18 9.06
C PRO A 65 -1.84 -9.48 9.56
N LEU A 66 -1.03 -10.14 8.72
CA LEU A 66 -0.26 -11.33 9.08
C LEU A 66 1.20 -11.00 9.42
N ASP A 67 1.62 -9.75 9.26
CA ASP A 67 2.94 -9.29 9.69
C ASP A 67 2.91 -8.92 11.18
N ILE A 68 3.43 -9.83 12.01
CA ILE A 68 3.55 -9.65 13.46
C ILE A 68 4.40 -8.42 13.81
N SER A 69 5.35 -8.06 12.95
CA SER A 69 6.18 -6.87 13.17
C SER A 69 5.50 -5.56 12.79
N GLU A 70 4.34 -5.66 12.12
CA GLU A 70 3.57 -4.55 11.57
C GLU A 70 4.41 -3.58 10.72
N SER A 71 5.55 -4.02 10.17
CA SER A 71 6.52 -3.13 9.52
C SER A 71 6.50 -3.23 8.00
N VAL A 72 5.95 -4.29 7.41
CA VAL A 72 5.87 -4.43 5.95
C VAL A 72 5.02 -3.29 5.37
N GLY A 73 5.59 -2.58 4.39
CA GLY A 73 5.00 -1.37 3.80
C GLY A 73 5.55 -0.07 4.40
N ASP A 74 6.16 -0.09 5.58
CA ASP A 74 6.68 1.14 6.20
C ASP A 74 7.86 1.74 5.43
N THR A 75 7.96 3.06 5.47
CA THR A 75 9.12 3.78 4.96
C THR A 75 10.32 3.50 5.86
N CYS A 76 11.49 3.26 5.25
CA CYS A 76 12.69 2.87 5.99
C CYS A 76 13.95 3.51 5.42
N SER A 77 14.92 3.75 6.28
CA SER A 77 16.28 4.15 5.95
C SER A 77 17.28 3.01 6.18
N PHE A 78 16.99 2.03 7.02
CA PHE A 78 17.86 0.89 7.29
C PHE A 78 17.06 -0.39 7.50
N ASP A 79 17.72 -1.54 7.34
CA ASP A 79 17.11 -2.84 7.62
C ASP A 79 16.62 -2.97 9.07
N THR A 80 17.20 -2.21 10.00
CA THR A 80 16.81 -2.18 11.41
C THR A 80 15.52 -1.41 11.67
N ASP A 81 15.11 -0.55 10.74
CA ASP A 81 13.82 0.13 10.80
C ASP A 81 12.69 -0.84 10.46
N CYS A 82 13.04 -1.89 9.70
CA CYS A 82 12.14 -3.00 9.40
C CYS A 82 12.25 -4.06 10.51
N GLY A 83 11.11 -4.49 11.03
CA GLY A 83 11.05 -5.47 12.10
C GLY A 83 11.62 -6.84 11.71
N VAL A 84 11.61 -7.77 12.67
CA VAL A 84 12.17 -9.11 12.46
C VAL A 84 11.49 -9.80 11.27
N GLY A 85 12.32 -10.27 10.32
CA GLY A 85 11.82 -10.96 9.12
C GLY A 85 11.59 -10.05 7.92
N ALA A 86 11.83 -8.74 8.03
CA ALA A 86 11.77 -7.78 6.94
C ALA A 86 13.15 -7.17 6.63
N ARG A 87 13.25 -6.47 5.50
CA ARG A 87 14.42 -5.69 5.07
C ARG A 87 14.00 -4.40 4.38
N CYS A 88 14.89 -3.42 4.39
CA CYS A 88 14.65 -2.16 3.72
C CYS A 88 15.02 -2.26 2.23
N SER A 89 14.01 -2.20 1.37
CA SER A 89 14.20 -2.25 -0.09
C SER A 89 14.28 -0.84 -0.65
N LYS A 90 15.45 -0.46 -1.18
CA LYS A 90 15.71 0.86 -1.76
C LYS A 90 15.98 0.79 -3.26
N ALA A 91 15.58 1.83 -3.97
CA ALA A 91 16.04 2.03 -5.35
C ALA A 91 17.50 2.52 -5.35
N PRO A 92 18.28 2.26 -6.42
CA PRO A 92 19.65 2.75 -6.54
C PRO A 92 19.73 4.27 -6.33
N GLY A 93 20.69 4.73 -5.51
CA GLY A 93 20.90 6.16 -5.23
C GLY A 93 19.90 6.79 -4.26
N ARG A 94 19.00 6.01 -3.64
CA ARG A 94 18.04 6.52 -2.63
C ARG A 94 18.50 6.20 -1.22
N ILE A 95 18.21 7.12 -0.30
CA ILE A 95 18.46 6.96 1.13
C ILE A 95 17.27 6.28 1.84
N ASP A 96 16.06 6.47 1.32
CA ASP A 96 14.84 5.85 1.85
C ASP A 96 14.33 4.76 0.91
N GLY A 97 13.58 3.84 1.48
CA GLY A 97 12.97 2.71 0.83
C GLY A 97 11.70 2.28 1.55
N VAL A 98 11.32 1.03 1.31
CA VAL A 98 10.14 0.42 1.90
C VAL A 98 10.49 -0.93 2.51
N CYS A 99 9.92 -1.20 3.68
CA CYS A 99 10.08 -2.48 4.35
C CYS A 99 9.34 -3.58 3.57
N VAL A 100 10.09 -4.61 3.20
CA VAL A 100 9.58 -5.79 2.50
C VAL A 100 9.97 -7.04 3.26
N LYS A 101 9.09 -8.05 3.24
CA LYS A 101 9.35 -9.36 3.84
C LYS A 101 10.59 -10.00 3.21
N ARG A 102 11.48 -10.56 4.03
CA ARG A 102 12.61 -11.38 3.55
C ARG A 102 12.03 -12.69 3.01
N ARG A 103 12.49 -13.10 1.81
CA ARG A 103 12.07 -14.35 1.16
C ARG A 103 12.70 -15.56 1.82
#